data_AF-A0A2P6G0V4-F1
#
_entry.id   AF-A0A2P6G0V4-F1
#
_cell.length_a   1.000
_cell.length_b   1.000
_cell.length_c   1.000
_cell.angle_alpha   90.00
_cell.angle_beta   90.00
_cell.angle_gamma   90.00
#
_symmetry.space_group_name_H-M   'P 1'
#
loop_
_entity.id
_entity.type
_entity.pdbx_description
1 polymer ?
#
loop_
_entity_poly.entity_id
_entity_poly.type
_entity_poly.pdbx_seq_one_letter_code
_entity_poly.pdbx_strand_id
1 'polypeptide(L)' 'INSLSRYLNINNGFDGFLSFVKNLNKALNIPINLSEIGVLEGDIDRIVEGALKDPSKNGNPVKLNAKNLKKLLISAI' A
#
# COMPACT_ATOMS: atom_id res chain seq x y z
N ILE A 1 -14.20 1.55 -6.17
CA ILE A 1 -13.22 1.90 -7.23
C ILE A 1 -13.88 2.38 -8.53
N ASN A 2 -14.93 1.75 -9.04
CA ASN A 2 -15.55 2.13 -10.33
C ASN A 2 -15.99 3.61 -10.46
N SER A 3 -16.55 4.20 -9.41
CA SER A 3 -16.89 5.64 -9.43
C SER A 3 -15.64 6.52 -9.45
N LEU A 4 -14.58 6.13 -8.74
CA LEU A 4 -13.29 6.82 -8.76
C LEU A 4 -12.59 6.69 -10.13
N SER A 5 -12.54 5.47 -10.69
CA SER A 5 -11.95 5.24 -12.02
C SER A 5 -12.67 6.05 -13.08
N ARG A 6 -14.01 6.10 -13.07
CA ARG A 6 -14.80 6.95 -14.00
C ARG A 6 -14.49 8.44 -13.82
N TYR A 7 -14.41 8.92 -12.57
CA TYR A 7 -14.09 10.32 -12.29
C TYR A 7 -12.72 10.74 -12.85
N LEU A 8 -11.73 9.84 -12.77
CA LEU A 8 -10.37 10.08 -13.29
C LEU A 8 -10.20 9.68 -14.76
N ASN A 9 -11.28 9.32 -15.47
CA ASN A 9 -11.23 8.80 -16.84
C ASN A 9 -10.31 7.57 -17.02
N ILE A 10 -10.23 6.72 -16.01
CA ILE A 10 -9.46 5.47 -16.01
C ILE A 10 -10.39 4.32 -16.42
N ASN A 11 -10.04 3.67 -17.53
CA ASN A 11 -10.73 2.48 -18.03
C ASN A 11 -10.31 1.23 -17.24
N ASN A 12 -10.97 0.09 -17.47
CA ASN A 12 -10.61 -1.23 -16.90
C ASN A 12 -10.70 -1.33 -15.36
N GLY A 13 -11.61 -0.57 -14.74
CA GLY A 13 -12.00 -0.77 -13.34
C GLY A 13 -10.83 -0.66 -12.35
N PHE A 14 -10.62 -1.72 -11.55
CA PHE A 14 -9.53 -1.78 -10.57
C PHE A 14 -8.16 -1.92 -11.24
N ASP A 15 -8.02 -2.80 -12.23
CA ASP A 15 -6.73 -3.08 -12.86
C ASP A 15 -6.16 -1.85 -13.56
N GLY A 16 -7.04 -1.09 -14.24
CA GLY A 16 -6.64 0.19 -14.83
C GLY A 16 -6.23 1.22 -13.78
N PHE A 17 -6.94 1.27 -12.64
CA PHE A 17 -6.56 2.16 -11.53
C PHE A 17 -5.21 1.78 -10.91
N LEU A 18 -4.97 0.48 -10.69
CA LEU A 18 -3.69 0.00 -10.18
C LEU A 18 -2.55 0.30 -11.17
N SER A 19 -2.77 0.10 -12.47
CA SER A 19 -1.81 0.44 -13.52
C SER A 19 -1.50 1.94 -13.53
N PHE A 20 -2.52 2.79 -13.41
CA PHE A 20 -2.36 4.23 -13.29
C PHE A 20 -1.46 4.61 -12.10
N VAL A 21 -1.74 4.07 -10.90
CA VAL A 21 -0.93 4.35 -9.70
C VAL A 21 0.52 3.90 -9.87
N LYS A 22 0.75 2.70 -10.43
CA LYS A 22 2.11 2.21 -10.71
C LYS A 22 2.87 3.10 -11.70
N ASN A 23 2.20 3.52 -12.78
CA ASN A 23 2.80 4.41 -13.77
C ASN A 23 3.10 5.79 -13.20
N LEU A 24 2.23 6.32 -12.33
CA LEU A 24 2.45 7.58 -11.63
C LEU A 24 3.68 7.50 -10.72
N ASN A 25 3.78 6.46 -9.89
CA ASN A 25 4.96 6.25 -9.04
C ASN A 25 6.25 6.18 -9.86
N LYS A 26 6.22 5.45 -10.99
CA LYS A 26 7.36 5.36 -11.91
C LYS A 26 7.74 6.72 -12.50
N ALA A 27 6.76 7.51 -12.94
CA ALA A 27 7.01 8.84 -13.51
C ALA A 27 7.62 9.82 -12.49
N LEU A 28 7.32 9.62 -11.20
CA LEU A 28 7.89 10.39 -10.09
C LEU A 28 9.21 9.81 -9.55
N ASN A 29 9.74 8.74 -10.15
CA ASN A 29 10.91 8.01 -9.68
C ASN A 29 10.77 7.52 -8.22
N ILE A 30 9.57 7.14 -7.81
CA ILE A 30 9.33 6.52 -6.50
C ILE A 30 9.78 5.05 -6.58
N PRO A 31 10.62 4.57 -5.65
CA PRO A 31 11.02 3.17 -5.59
C PRO A 31 9.82 2.22 -5.51
N ILE A 32 9.95 1.03 -6.10
CA ILE A 32 8.83 0.08 -6.20
C ILE A 32 8.65 -0.65 -4.86
N ASN A 33 9.75 -0.94 -4.18
CA ASN A 33 9.77 -1.72 -2.96
C ASN A 33 10.31 -0.92 -1.77
N LEU A 34 9.91 -1.32 -0.56
CA LEU A 34 10.41 -0.75 0.69
C LEU A 34 11.89 -1.07 0.93
N SER A 35 12.40 -2.18 0.37
CA SER A 35 13.81 -2.55 0.42
C SER A 35 14.72 -1.51 -0.26
N GLU A 36 14.24 -0.85 -1.32
CA GLU A 36 14.96 0.20 -2.04
C GLU A 36 15.14 1.48 -1.20
N ILE A 37 14.35 1.64 -0.14
CA ILE A 37 14.49 2.74 0.85
C ILE A 37 15.04 2.25 2.20
N GLY A 38 15.58 1.03 2.25
CA GLY A 38 16.30 0.50 3.41
C GLY A 38 15.43 -0.21 4.46
N VAL A 39 14.16 -0.52 4.17
CA VAL A 39 13.36 -1.37 5.06
C VAL A 39 13.71 -2.83 4.84
N LEU A 40 14.09 -3.51 5.92
CA LEU A 40 14.46 -4.93 5.89
C LEU A 40 13.41 -5.79 6.59
N GLU A 41 13.46 -7.11 6.39
CA GLU A 41 12.53 -8.03 7.06
C GLU A 41 12.58 -7.92 8.58
N GLY A 42 13.75 -7.60 9.15
CA GLY A 42 13.93 -7.37 10.59
C GLY A 42 13.16 -6.16 11.13
N ASP A 43 12.77 -5.20 10.29
CA ASP A 43 11.98 -4.03 10.71
C ASP A 43 10.48 -4.31 10.83
N ILE A 44 10.00 -5.41 10.23
CA ILE A 44 8.57 -5.61 10.02
C ILE A 44 7.80 -5.63 11.34
N ASP A 45 8.29 -6.36 12.35
CA ASP A 45 7.56 -6.48 13.62
C ASP A 45 7.45 -5.13 14.34
N ARG A 46 8.50 -4.29 14.27
CA ARG A 46 8.49 -2.92 14.80
C ARG A 46 7.48 -2.04 14.06
N ILE A 47 7.42 -2.13 12.72
CA ILE A 47 6.49 -1.35 11.89
C ILE A 47 5.05 -1.78 12.15
N VAL A 48 4.78 -3.09 12.24
CA VAL A 48 3.44 -3.64 12.55
C VAL A 48 2.95 -3.14 13.90
N GLU A 49 3.81 -3.15 14.93
CA GLU A 49 3.44 -2.64 16.25
C GLU A 49 3.06 -1.16 16.21
N GLY A 50 3.85 -0.33 15.51
CA GLY A 50 3.56 1.09 15.31
C GLY A 50 2.23 1.32 14.60
N ALA A 51 2.01 0.62 13.47
CA ALA A 51 0.79 0.74 12.67
C ALA A 51 -0.47 0.32 13.45
N LEU A 52 -0.37 -0.64 14.38
CA LEU A 52 -1.50 -1.06 15.22
C LEU A 52 -1.81 -0.10 16.37
N LYS A 53 -0.89 0.80 16.72
CA LYS A 53 -1.11 1.86 17.71
C LYS A 53 -1.58 3.17 17.07
N ASP A 54 -1.37 3.32 15.76
CA ASP A 54 -1.75 4.52 15.03
C ASP A 54 -3.28 4.75 15.04
N PRO A 55 -3.78 5.95 15.39
CA PRO A 55 -5.20 6.26 15.43
C PRO A 55 -5.94 6.07 14.09
N SER A 56 -5.24 6.25 12.96
CA SER A 56 -5.83 6.14 11.62
C SER A 56 -6.25 4.72 11.25
N LYS A 57 -5.75 3.70 11.96
CA LYS A 57 -6.07 2.28 11.70
C LYS A 57 -7.58 2.00 11.71
N ASN A 58 -8.35 2.77 12.48
CA ASN A 58 -9.78 2.57 12.66
C ASN A 58 -10.60 3.00 11.42
N GLY A 59 -10.03 3.84 10.55
CA GLY A 59 -10.67 4.25 9.31
C GLY A 59 -10.47 3.27 8.15
N ASN A 60 -9.63 2.24 8.30
CA ASN A 60 -9.38 1.30 7.23
C ASN A 60 -10.58 0.36 7.05
N PRO A 61 -11.16 0.22 5.83
CA PRO A 61 -12.33 -0.62 5.60
C PRO A 61 -12.07 -2.11 5.88
N VAL A 62 -10.79 -2.52 5.87
CA VAL A 62 -10.36 -3.85 6.33
C VAL A 62 -9.78 -3.71 7.72
N LYS A 63 -10.35 -4.41 8.72
CA LYS A 63 -9.81 -4.40 10.09
C LYS A 63 -8.35 -4.84 10.10
N LEU A 64 -7.45 -3.94 10.50
CA LEU A 64 -6.03 -4.23 10.58
C LEU A 64 -5.71 -5.08 11.82
N ASN A 65 -4.82 -6.05 11.64
CA ASN A 65 -4.28 -6.89 12.70
C ASN A 65 -2.84 -7.28 12.38
N ALA A 66 -2.11 -7.82 13.35
CA ALA A 66 -0.70 -8.13 13.17
C ALA A 66 -0.43 -9.08 11.99
N LYS A 67 -1.32 -10.07 11.78
CA LYS A 67 -1.18 -11.07 10.72
C LYS A 67 -1.32 -10.47 9.32
N ASN A 68 -2.36 -9.64 9.08
CA ASN A 68 -2.58 -9.07 7.76
C ASN A 68 -1.56 -7.97 7.42
N LEU A 69 -1.15 -7.16 8.41
CA LEU A 69 -0.12 -6.14 8.23
C LEU A 69 1.25 -6.76 7.97
N LYS A 70 1.64 -7.79 8.74
CA LYS A 70 2.92 -8.49 8.51
C LYS A 70 2.98 -9.07 7.09
N LYS A 71 1.90 -9.74 6.65
CA LYS A 71 1.83 -10.27 5.28
C LYS A 71 1.93 -9.17 4.21
N LEU A 72 1.26 -8.03 4.43
CA LEU A 72 1.30 -6.90 3.51
C LEU A 72 2.71 -6.29 3.41
N LEU A 73 3.37 -6.05 4.54
CA LEU A 73 4.71 -5.48 4.57
C LEU A 73 5.75 -6.42 3.93
N ILE A 74 5.68 -7.73 4.20
CA ILE A 74 6.55 -8.72 3.53
C ILE A 74 6.37 -8.66 2.01
N SER A 75 5.13 -8.51 1.51
CA SER A 75 4.89 -8.43 0.06
C SER A 75 5.34 -7.13 -0.60
N ALA A 76 5.68 -6.12 0.20
CA ALA A 76 6.11 -4.80 -0.25
C ALA A 76 7.63 -4.57 -0.13
N ILE A 77 8.35 -5.54 0.44
CA ILE A 77 9.82 -5.61 0.46
C ILE A 77 10.29 -6.29 -0.81
#